data_AF-A0A9E1WEH9-F1
#
_entry.id   AF-A0A9E1WEH9-F1
#
_cell.length_a   1.000
_cell.length_b   1.000
_cell.length_c   1.000
_cell.angle_alpha   90.00
_cell.angle_beta   90.00
_cell.angle_gamma   90.00
#
_symmetry.space_group_name_H-M   'P 1'
#
loop_
_entity.id
_entity.type
_entity.pdbx_description
1 polymer ?
#
loop_
_entity_poly.entity_id
_entity_poly.type
_entity_poly.pdbx_seq_one_letter_code
_entity_poly.pdbx_strand_id
1 'polypeptide(L)'
;MSVSRQHAYLNALLNAKKIRKINPSGDLQRVIQFLESENDTIWSTATQLAGLWKLEVARPRLEQILKNKQSKQQRKNAAIDSLIAMGGEKTRQFFDQQIVDEQNTYEQKITLIKGQLKLQPNLAAKRAINLLQNIPNTQDSGSVFAAFIGNRGATQALTNELKGKKLSQNVALKGMQLAESSPTRPKALIAVLQKAGGLKAMKMSLSKDEMITMIERVNKHGSATRGESVYRRENLQCVACHAIGEVGGVIGPNLVSIGASAPVDYLIESLLEPSKKIKEGYHTNLVTLKNGDSFAGGILSETDSELVIRDLTGRHNRIAKADIGSQIISPVSLMPVGLTTQLREDEFVDLVRFMYELGKEGKYKTGTNRFARQWEVLPAGSPNPGTIHHYGAEMFTQEFSGYKWEPFYSMVGGGIPVDEVPVALQRRADKYQVMRTHIEVTKPGKHKMRLQGNLSQMSLFLGSEEIDFPPNGDGTDLFVNCKKVGKQEILLVLKGAGSKNQFSLEALSEDMNMIKTF
;
A
#
# COMPACT_ATOMS: atom_id res chain seq x y z
N MET A 1 25.97 -22.34 -28.64
CA MET A 1 24.55 -22.71 -28.43
C MET A 1 23.75 -21.42 -28.28
N SER A 2 22.56 -21.30 -28.85
CA SER A 2 21.77 -20.07 -28.73
C SER A 2 21.34 -19.81 -27.27
N VAL A 3 21.15 -18.54 -26.90
CA VAL A 3 20.66 -18.11 -25.58
C VAL A 3 19.37 -18.84 -25.20
N SER A 4 18.45 -18.99 -26.16
CA SER A 4 17.18 -19.70 -25.98
C SER A 4 17.39 -21.19 -25.62
N ARG A 5 18.28 -21.90 -26.32
CA ARG A 5 18.59 -23.31 -26.00
C ARG A 5 19.30 -23.44 -24.65
N GLN A 6 20.24 -22.55 -24.33
CA GLN A 6 20.91 -22.51 -23.03
C GLN A 6 19.92 -22.34 -21.89
N HIS A 7 19.00 -21.38 -22.02
CA HIS A 7 17.97 -21.16 -21.03
C HIS A 7 17.05 -22.38 -20.88
N ALA A 8 16.60 -22.99 -21.98
CA ALA A 8 15.74 -24.17 -21.94
C ALA A 8 16.39 -25.35 -21.18
N TYR A 9 17.67 -25.64 -21.44
CA TYR A 9 18.38 -26.72 -20.76
C TYR A 9 18.61 -26.44 -19.27
N LEU A 10 19.06 -25.22 -18.93
CA LEU A 10 19.24 -24.82 -17.53
C LEU A 10 17.91 -24.87 -16.78
N ASN A 11 16.81 -24.44 -17.40
CA ASN A 11 15.50 -24.49 -16.78
C ASN A 11 14.99 -25.93 -16.59
N ALA A 12 15.26 -26.82 -17.55
CA ALA A 12 14.93 -28.25 -17.41
C ALA A 12 15.68 -28.88 -16.21
N LEU A 13 16.97 -28.58 -16.05
CA LEU A 13 17.77 -29.03 -14.90
C LEU A 13 17.25 -28.44 -13.59
N LEU A 14 16.89 -27.15 -13.59
CA LEU A 14 16.34 -26.47 -12.43
C LEU A 14 15.02 -27.10 -11.98
N ASN A 15 14.13 -27.40 -12.93
CA ASN A 15 12.87 -28.08 -12.68
C ASN A 15 13.09 -29.51 -12.17
N ALA A 16 14.03 -30.26 -12.76
CA ALA A 16 14.39 -31.59 -12.27
C ALA A 16 14.85 -31.53 -10.79
N LYS A 17 15.69 -30.56 -10.43
CA LYS A 17 16.14 -30.38 -9.05
C LYS A 17 15.02 -29.90 -8.11
N LYS A 18 14.23 -28.91 -8.50
CA LYS A 18 13.19 -28.32 -7.64
C LYS A 18 12.01 -29.26 -7.43
N ILE A 19 11.53 -29.91 -8.48
CA ILE A 19 10.32 -30.73 -8.47
C ILE A 19 10.66 -32.17 -8.12
N ARG A 20 11.57 -32.80 -8.89
CA ARG A 20 11.87 -34.23 -8.78
C ARG A 20 12.97 -34.55 -7.77
N LYS A 21 13.64 -33.53 -7.22
CA LYS A 21 14.74 -33.65 -6.24
C LYS A 21 15.97 -34.43 -6.72
N ILE A 22 16.13 -34.61 -8.03
CA ILE A 22 17.26 -35.33 -8.65
C ILE A 22 18.36 -34.38 -9.13
N ASN A 23 19.57 -34.90 -9.20
CA ASN A 23 20.72 -34.25 -9.84
C ASN A 23 21.08 -35.03 -11.13
N PRO A 24 21.63 -34.39 -12.16
CA PRO A 24 22.21 -35.13 -13.28
C PRO A 24 23.45 -35.90 -12.81
N SER A 25 23.77 -37.01 -13.49
CA SER A 25 24.89 -37.90 -13.15
C SER A 25 26.27 -37.37 -13.55
N GLY A 26 26.34 -36.31 -14.36
CA GLY A 26 27.59 -35.69 -14.80
C GLY A 26 28.14 -34.64 -13.83
N ASP A 27 29.26 -34.03 -14.21
CA ASP A 27 29.88 -32.95 -13.43
C ASP A 27 28.96 -31.71 -13.34
N LEU A 28 28.49 -31.43 -12.13
CA LEU A 28 27.63 -30.30 -11.80
C LEU A 28 28.38 -28.95 -11.92
N GLN A 29 29.70 -28.94 -11.77
CA GLN A 29 30.50 -27.71 -11.84
C GLN A 29 30.49 -27.09 -13.24
N ARG A 30 30.09 -27.83 -14.27
CA ARG A 30 29.86 -27.28 -15.62
C ARG A 30 28.85 -26.14 -15.65
N VAL A 31 27.98 -26.00 -14.65
CA VAL A 31 27.06 -24.86 -14.58
C VAL A 31 27.78 -23.54 -14.28
N ILE A 32 28.98 -23.60 -13.69
CA ILE A 32 29.76 -22.41 -13.29
C ILE A 32 30.14 -21.55 -14.50
N GLN A 33 30.36 -22.14 -15.67
CA GLN A 33 30.67 -21.38 -16.89
C GLN A 33 29.56 -20.37 -17.27
N PHE A 34 28.31 -20.63 -16.87
CA PHE A 34 27.18 -19.74 -17.15
C PHE A 34 27.08 -18.56 -16.19
N LEU A 35 27.89 -18.53 -15.13
CA LEU A 35 28.01 -17.36 -14.23
C LEU A 35 28.79 -16.20 -14.89
N GLU A 36 29.41 -16.44 -16.05
CA GLU A 36 30.02 -15.39 -16.89
C GLU A 36 29.07 -14.87 -17.99
N SER A 37 27.82 -15.36 -18.04
CA SER A 37 26.83 -14.90 -19.01
C SER A 37 26.44 -13.42 -18.80
N GLU A 38 26.44 -12.64 -19.88
CA GLU A 38 25.86 -11.28 -19.89
C GLU A 38 24.32 -11.31 -19.86
N ASN A 39 23.71 -12.40 -20.33
CA ASN A 39 22.26 -12.58 -20.25
C ASN A 39 21.82 -12.88 -18.81
N ASP A 40 21.00 -11.99 -18.24
CA ASP A 40 20.56 -12.04 -16.85
C ASP A 40 19.71 -13.28 -16.53
N THR A 41 18.88 -13.74 -17.47
CA THR A 41 18.03 -14.92 -17.26
C THR A 41 18.87 -16.20 -17.16
N ILE A 42 19.82 -16.39 -18.09
CA ILE A 42 20.78 -17.52 -18.04
C ILE A 42 21.57 -17.46 -16.73
N TRP A 43 22.11 -16.30 -16.41
CA TRP A 43 22.89 -16.08 -15.20
C TRP A 43 22.09 -16.44 -13.94
N SER A 44 20.85 -15.95 -13.82
CA SER A 44 19.98 -16.22 -12.67
C SER A 44 19.63 -17.71 -12.56
N THR A 45 19.30 -18.39 -13.66
CA THR A 45 18.99 -19.84 -13.64
C THR A 45 20.22 -20.66 -13.24
N ALA A 46 21.40 -20.35 -13.80
CA ALA A 46 22.65 -21.02 -13.46
C ALA A 46 23.05 -20.83 -12.00
N THR A 47 22.92 -19.60 -11.49
CA THR A 47 23.15 -19.25 -10.09
C THR A 47 22.22 -20.04 -9.16
N GLN A 48 20.92 -20.13 -9.46
CA GLN A 48 19.98 -20.93 -8.66
C GLN A 48 20.36 -22.42 -8.63
N LEU A 49 20.80 -22.98 -9.76
CA LEU A 49 21.31 -24.36 -9.81
C LEU A 49 22.55 -24.55 -8.96
N ALA A 50 23.52 -23.64 -9.05
CA ALA A 50 24.74 -23.67 -8.23
C ALA A 50 24.40 -23.65 -6.72
N GLY A 51 23.42 -22.84 -6.33
CA GLY A 51 22.86 -22.82 -4.98
C GLY A 51 22.27 -24.17 -4.55
N LEU A 52 21.34 -24.71 -5.35
CA LEU A 52 20.63 -25.96 -5.04
C LEU A 52 21.53 -27.20 -5.07
N TRP A 53 22.61 -27.17 -5.84
CA TRP A 53 23.65 -28.21 -5.89
C TRP A 53 24.77 -27.97 -4.89
N LYS A 54 24.71 -26.88 -4.11
CA LYS A 54 25.71 -26.53 -3.08
C LYS A 54 27.13 -26.41 -3.64
N LEU A 55 27.27 -25.81 -4.82
CA LEU A 55 28.56 -25.65 -5.49
C LEU A 55 29.36 -24.50 -4.88
N GLU A 56 30.18 -24.80 -3.87
CA GLU A 56 31.01 -23.80 -3.17
C GLU A 56 31.95 -23.01 -4.11
N VAL A 57 32.31 -23.58 -5.27
CA VAL A 57 33.10 -22.89 -6.31
C VAL A 57 32.42 -21.63 -6.84
N ALA A 58 31.08 -21.56 -6.83
CA ALA A 58 30.34 -20.35 -7.23
C ALA A 58 30.40 -19.23 -6.19
N ARG A 59 30.66 -19.54 -4.91
CA ARG A 59 30.49 -18.59 -3.80
C ARG A 59 31.24 -17.26 -3.99
N PRO A 60 32.54 -17.23 -4.35
CA PRO A 60 33.27 -15.97 -4.50
C PRO A 60 32.61 -15.02 -5.50
N ARG A 61 32.07 -15.55 -6.60
CA ARG A 61 31.38 -14.78 -7.65
C ARG A 61 30.05 -14.22 -7.15
N LEU A 62 29.28 -15.02 -6.41
CA LEU A 62 28.01 -14.59 -5.83
C LEU A 62 28.21 -13.49 -4.79
N GLU A 63 29.22 -13.63 -3.93
CA GLU A 63 29.58 -12.60 -2.94
C GLU A 63 30.06 -11.31 -3.61
N GLN A 64 30.82 -11.41 -4.70
CA GLN A 64 31.26 -10.24 -5.47
C GLN A 64 30.08 -9.46 -6.07
N ILE A 65 29.05 -10.14 -6.58
CA ILE A 65 27.85 -9.49 -7.12
C ILE A 65 27.15 -8.65 -6.04
N LEU A 66 27.15 -9.12 -4.80
CA LEU A 66 26.52 -8.42 -3.68
C LEU A 66 27.38 -7.25 -3.17
N LYS A 67 28.70 -7.39 -3.17
CA LYS A 67 29.62 -6.30 -2.81
C LYS A 67 29.69 -5.20 -3.86
N ASN A 68 29.45 -5.51 -5.15
CA ASN A 68 29.50 -4.52 -6.22
C ASN A 68 28.20 -3.67 -6.27
N LYS A 69 28.34 -2.36 -6.04
CA LYS A 69 27.23 -1.40 -6.08
C LYS A 69 26.53 -1.35 -7.43
N GLN A 70 27.27 -1.47 -8.54
CA GLN A 70 26.76 -1.37 -9.91
C GLN A 70 26.03 -2.64 -10.39
N SER A 71 26.09 -3.75 -9.65
CA SER A 71 25.38 -4.97 -10.03
C SER A 71 23.87 -4.70 -10.11
N LYS A 72 23.24 -5.20 -11.19
CA LYS A 72 21.78 -5.14 -11.36
C LYS A 72 21.06 -5.80 -10.18
N GLN A 73 19.95 -5.21 -9.73
CA GLN A 73 19.16 -5.69 -8.59
C GLN A 73 18.70 -7.15 -8.77
N GLN A 74 18.31 -7.54 -9.98
CA GLN A 74 17.95 -8.93 -10.31
C GLN A 74 19.07 -9.93 -10.01
N ARG A 75 20.32 -9.58 -10.34
CA ARG A 75 21.49 -10.45 -10.06
C ARG A 75 21.77 -10.53 -8.57
N LYS A 76 21.65 -9.42 -7.84
CA LYS A 76 21.78 -9.39 -6.37
C LYS A 76 20.75 -10.34 -5.73
N ASN A 77 19.49 -10.27 -6.12
CA ASN A 77 18.44 -11.16 -5.58
C ASN A 77 18.75 -12.63 -5.86
N ALA A 78 19.10 -12.98 -7.09
CA ALA A 78 19.46 -14.37 -7.43
C ALA A 78 20.72 -14.87 -6.71
N ALA A 79 21.72 -14.00 -6.47
CA ALA A 79 22.89 -14.34 -5.67
C ALA A 79 22.52 -14.65 -4.22
N ILE A 80 21.66 -13.83 -3.61
CA ILE A 80 21.15 -14.06 -2.24
C ILE A 80 20.44 -15.41 -2.17
N ASP A 81 19.49 -15.68 -3.07
CA ASP A 81 18.75 -16.95 -3.12
C ASP A 81 19.68 -18.16 -3.24
N SER A 82 20.70 -18.05 -4.09
CA SER A 82 21.69 -19.11 -4.27
C SER A 82 22.54 -19.34 -3.01
N LEU A 83 23.01 -18.28 -2.36
CA LEU A 83 23.78 -18.39 -1.12
C LEU A 83 22.93 -18.98 0.01
N ILE A 84 21.64 -18.63 0.09
CA ILE A 84 20.66 -19.23 1.01
C ILE A 84 20.55 -20.73 0.73
N ALA A 85 20.38 -21.12 -0.53
CA ALA A 85 20.24 -22.52 -0.94
C ALA A 85 21.51 -23.35 -0.66
N MET A 86 22.70 -22.76 -0.81
CA MET A 86 23.97 -23.38 -0.37
C MET A 86 23.97 -23.64 1.14
N GLY A 87 23.52 -22.66 1.92
CA GLY A 87 23.59 -22.71 3.37
C GLY A 87 25.02 -22.74 3.90
N GLY A 88 25.20 -23.30 5.10
CA GLY A 88 26.51 -23.44 5.74
C GLY A 88 26.98 -22.18 6.49
N GLU A 89 28.10 -22.32 7.21
CA GLU A 89 28.67 -21.27 8.06
C GLU A 89 29.15 -20.06 7.26
N LYS A 90 29.77 -20.28 6.09
CA LYS A 90 30.25 -19.21 5.22
C LYS A 90 29.11 -18.28 4.76
N THR A 91 27.97 -18.84 4.35
CA THR A 91 26.79 -18.02 4.00
C THR A 91 26.31 -17.20 5.19
N ARG A 92 26.28 -17.80 6.39
CA ARG A 92 25.86 -17.12 7.61
C ARG A 92 26.78 -15.93 7.90
N GLN A 93 28.09 -16.14 7.95
CA GLN A 93 29.09 -15.09 8.18
C GLN A 93 29.03 -13.98 7.12
N PHE A 94 28.82 -14.34 5.85
CA PHE A 94 28.71 -13.37 4.78
C PHE A 94 27.46 -12.49 4.92
N PHE A 95 26.28 -13.09 5.15
CA PHE A 95 25.06 -12.31 5.41
C PHE A 95 25.19 -11.48 6.66
N ASP A 96 25.92 -11.99 7.65
CA ASP A 96 26.15 -11.31 8.90
C ASP A 96 26.86 -9.97 8.70
N GLN A 97 27.88 -9.95 7.84
CA GLN A 97 28.61 -8.75 7.42
C GLN A 97 27.75 -7.81 6.56
N GLN A 98 26.99 -8.36 5.60
CA GLN A 98 26.22 -7.54 4.67
C GLN A 98 25.02 -6.84 5.30
N ILE A 99 24.40 -7.42 6.33
CA ILE A 99 23.25 -6.81 7.02
C ILE A 99 23.65 -5.55 7.79
N VAL A 100 24.86 -5.52 8.36
CA VAL A 100 25.36 -4.38 9.14
C VAL A 100 26.04 -3.32 8.28
N ASP A 101 26.29 -3.61 7.00
CA ASP A 101 26.89 -2.65 6.07
C ASP A 101 25.94 -1.46 5.83
N GLU A 102 26.39 -0.26 6.18
CA GLU A 102 25.64 0.99 6.00
C GLU A 102 25.39 1.33 4.53
N GLN A 103 26.21 0.79 3.61
CA GLN A 103 26.07 0.99 2.17
C GLN A 103 24.91 0.19 1.57
N ASN A 104 24.40 -0.81 2.29
CA ASN A 104 23.27 -1.62 1.84
C ASN A 104 21.94 -0.95 2.15
N THR A 105 21.04 -0.96 1.16
CA THR A 105 19.67 -0.46 1.28
C THR A 105 18.87 -1.28 2.29
N TYR A 106 17.79 -0.70 2.86
CA TYR A 106 16.87 -1.43 3.74
C TYR A 106 16.30 -2.67 3.06
N GLU A 107 15.88 -2.58 1.79
CA GLU A 107 15.36 -3.72 1.02
C GLU A 107 16.36 -4.89 0.94
N GLN A 108 17.64 -4.60 0.69
CA GLN A 108 18.70 -5.61 0.67
C GLN A 108 18.90 -6.24 2.04
N LYS A 109 18.95 -5.43 3.12
CA LYS A 109 19.05 -5.91 4.50
C LYS A 109 17.89 -6.82 4.87
N ILE A 110 16.66 -6.43 4.51
CA ILE A 110 15.45 -7.23 4.72
C ILE A 110 15.56 -8.58 4.00
N THR A 111 15.98 -8.59 2.74
CA THR A 111 16.11 -9.83 1.95
C THR A 111 17.15 -10.78 2.54
N LEU A 112 18.29 -10.27 3.00
CA LEU A 112 19.31 -11.06 3.70
C LEU A 112 18.78 -11.67 5.01
N ILE A 113 18.05 -10.90 5.82
CA ILE A 113 17.41 -11.37 7.06
C ILE A 113 16.39 -12.48 6.75
N LYS A 114 15.54 -12.30 5.72
CA LYS A 114 14.59 -13.31 5.26
C LYS A 114 15.28 -14.62 4.90
N GLY A 115 16.44 -14.52 4.25
CA GLY A 115 17.28 -15.66 3.90
C GLY A 115 17.77 -16.48 5.10
N GLN A 116 17.99 -15.84 6.25
CA GLN A 116 18.46 -16.51 7.46
C GLN A 116 17.35 -17.22 8.25
N LEU A 117 16.06 -16.95 7.98
CA LEU A 117 14.94 -17.42 8.79
C LEU A 117 14.89 -18.95 8.96
N LYS A 118 15.14 -19.70 7.87
CA LYS A 118 15.11 -21.16 7.91
C LYS A 118 16.34 -21.77 8.60
N LEU A 119 17.49 -21.09 8.54
CA LEU A 119 18.78 -21.63 8.99
C LEU A 119 19.13 -21.20 10.42
N GLN A 120 18.73 -19.99 10.82
CA GLN A 120 19.08 -19.34 12.07
C GLN A 120 17.96 -18.38 12.52
N PRO A 121 16.77 -18.89 12.89
CA PRO A 121 15.61 -18.05 13.21
C PRO A 121 15.88 -17.05 14.34
N ASN A 122 16.65 -17.43 15.37
CA ASN A 122 17.00 -16.56 16.50
C ASN A 122 17.92 -15.41 16.09
N LEU A 123 18.94 -15.68 15.26
CA LEU A 123 19.85 -14.64 14.78
C LEU A 123 19.13 -13.70 13.80
N ALA A 124 18.32 -14.27 12.90
CA ALA A 124 17.48 -13.50 11.99
C ALA A 124 16.54 -12.59 12.78
N ALA A 125 15.90 -13.08 13.85
CA ALA A 125 15.05 -12.28 14.73
C ALA A 125 15.82 -11.12 15.37
N LYS A 126 17.01 -11.36 15.93
CA LYS A 126 17.87 -10.31 16.52
C LYS A 126 18.17 -9.20 15.52
N ARG A 127 18.52 -9.58 14.29
CA ARG A 127 18.82 -8.65 13.19
C ARG A 127 17.58 -7.89 12.72
N ALA A 128 16.45 -8.60 12.59
CA ALA A 128 15.17 -8.01 12.25
C ALA A 128 14.77 -6.94 13.26
N ILE A 129 14.86 -7.22 14.56
CA ILE A 129 14.50 -6.22 15.57
C ILE A 129 15.45 -5.03 15.54
N ASN A 130 16.76 -5.25 15.40
CA ASN A 130 17.71 -4.14 15.27
C ASN A 130 17.41 -3.26 14.04
N LEU A 131 17.06 -3.87 12.90
CA LEU A 131 16.65 -3.14 11.70
C LEU A 131 15.35 -2.37 11.93
N LEU A 132 14.33 -3.01 12.50
CA LEU A 132 13.00 -2.43 12.77
C LEU A 132 13.04 -1.29 13.79
N GLN A 133 14.02 -1.28 14.70
CA GLN A 133 14.23 -0.17 15.64
C GLN A 133 14.75 1.09 14.94
N ASN A 134 15.42 0.94 13.80
CA ASN A 134 16.12 2.00 13.08
C ASN A 134 15.57 2.23 11.66
N ILE A 135 14.40 1.66 11.33
CA ILE A 135 13.81 1.77 10.01
C ILE A 135 13.08 3.12 9.87
N PRO A 136 13.34 3.92 8.82
CA PRO A 136 12.59 5.13 8.54
C PRO A 136 11.12 4.80 8.27
N ASN A 137 10.21 5.69 8.66
CA ASN A 137 8.76 5.51 8.45
C ASN A 137 8.38 5.37 6.96
N THR A 138 9.22 5.85 6.04
CA THR A 138 9.03 5.74 4.58
C THR A 138 9.40 4.36 4.02
N GLN A 139 10.03 3.50 4.81
CA GLN A 139 10.48 2.17 4.39
C GLN A 139 9.50 1.09 4.88
N ASP A 140 9.31 0.05 4.08
CA ASP A 140 8.37 -1.03 4.40
C ASP A 140 8.88 -1.94 5.53
N SER A 141 8.30 -1.77 6.73
CA SER A 141 8.51 -2.68 7.86
C SER A 141 7.66 -3.96 7.76
N GLY A 142 6.58 -3.94 6.96
CA GLY A 142 5.62 -5.02 6.85
C GLY A 142 6.21 -6.30 6.27
N SER A 143 7.06 -6.18 5.23
CA SER A 143 7.66 -7.37 4.62
C SER A 143 8.63 -8.13 5.54
N VAL A 144 9.20 -7.48 6.55
CA VAL A 144 9.96 -8.18 7.62
C VAL A 144 9.00 -9.03 8.44
N PHE A 145 7.97 -8.43 9.02
CA PHE A 145 7.00 -9.14 9.85
C PHE A 145 6.33 -10.30 9.11
N ALA A 146 5.87 -10.08 7.88
CA ALA A 146 5.23 -11.10 7.07
C ALA A 146 6.11 -12.36 6.89
N ALA A 147 7.42 -12.17 6.72
CA ALA A 147 8.34 -13.29 6.55
C ALA A 147 8.52 -14.12 7.84
N PHE A 148 8.49 -13.49 9.01
CA PHE A 148 8.54 -14.22 10.29
C PHE A 148 7.21 -14.90 10.61
N ILE A 149 6.09 -14.22 10.37
CA ILE A 149 4.74 -14.69 10.70
C ILE A 149 4.35 -15.94 9.89
N GLY A 150 4.84 -16.05 8.64
CA GLY A 150 4.61 -17.22 7.79
C GLY A 150 5.31 -18.51 8.27
N ASN A 151 6.18 -18.46 9.28
CA ASN A 151 6.92 -19.62 9.79
C ASN A 151 6.85 -19.69 11.31
N ARG A 152 6.28 -20.78 11.87
CA ARG A 152 6.08 -20.94 13.33
C ARG A 152 7.37 -20.77 14.14
N GLY A 153 8.49 -21.35 13.68
CA GLY A 153 9.78 -21.25 14.37
C GLY A 153 10.35 -19.83 14.34
N ALA A 154 10.25 -19.16 13.19
CA ALA A 154 10.64 -17.76 13.06
C ALA A 154 9.74 -16.84 13.90
N THR A 155 8.42 -17.04 13.88
CA THR A 155 7.46 -16.30 14.71
C THR A 155 7.84 -16.37 16.19
N GLN A 156 8.17 -17.56 16.70
CA GLN A 156 8.59 -17.73 18.08
C GLN A 156 9.90 -17.00 18.38
N ALA A 157 10.88 -17.08 17.47
CA ALA A 157 12.15 -16.39 17.60
C ALA A 157 11.97 -14.86 17.65
N LEU A 158 11.15 -14.30 16.75
CA LEU A 158 10.83 -12.87 16.73
C LEU A 158 10.11 -12.44 18.01
N THR A 159 9.13 -13.24 18.45
CA THR A 159 8.37 -12.99 19.68
C THR A 159 9.28 -12.91 20.89
N ASN A 160 10.21 -13.87 21.02
CA ASN A 160 11.15 -13.91 22.13
C ASN A 160 12.14 -12.74 22.08
N GLU A 161 12.68 -12.44 20.90
CA GLU A 161 13.65 -11.35 20.73
C GLU A 161 13.05 -9.97 21.01
N LEU A 162 11.77 -9.77 20.71
CA LEU A 162 11.09 -8.49 20.90
C LEU A 162 10.71 -8.22 22.36
N LYS A 163 10.71 -9.23 23.24
CA LYS A 163 10.35 -9.05 24.67
C LYS A 163 11.27 -8.01 25.32
N GLY A 164 10.67 -6.98 25.91
CA GLY A 164 11.39 -5.92 26.61
C GLY A 164 12.05 -4.88 25.71
N LYS A 165 11.93 -5.02 24.37
CA LYS A 165 12.44 -4.03 23.41
C LYS A 165 11.35 -3.06 23.01
N LYS A 166 11.76 -1.86 22.59
CA LYS A 166 10.87 -0.82 22.06
C LYS A 166 10.94 -0.80 20.53
N LEU A 167 9.81 -0.48 19.91
CA LEU A 167 9.67 -0.15 18.49
C LEU A 167 8.93 1.19 18.36
N SER A 168 9.04 1.85 17.22
CA SER A 168 8.15 2.97 16.93
C SER A 168 6.69 2.47 16.85
N GLN A 169 5.75 3.33 17.20
CA GLN A 169 4.32 3.02 17.19
C GLN A 169 3.84 2.50 15.82
N ASN A 170 4.26 3.14 14.73
CA ASN A 170 3.92 2.73 13.36
C ASN A 170 4.42 1.33 13.02
N VAL A 171 5.68 1.03 13.36
CA VAL A 171 6.30 -0.27 13.09
C VAL A 171 5.62 -1.38 13.91
N ALA A 172 5.35 -1.11 15.19
CA ALA A 172 4.65 -2.05 16.06
C ALA A 172 3.21 -2.32 15.58
N LEU A 173 2.47 -1.28 15.19
CA LEU A 173 1.11 -1.39 14.66
C LEU A 173 1.09 -2.25 13.39
N LYS A 174 2.02 -2.00 12.45
CA LYS A 174 2.12 -2.77 11.20
C LYS A 174 2.39 -4.25 11.46
N GLY A 175 3.30 -4.56 12.38
CA GLY A 175 3.57 -5.94 12.80
C GLY A 175 2.36 -6.60 13.46
N MET A 176 1.63 -5.85 14.30
CA MET A 176 0.44 -6.34 15.00
C MET A 176 -0.68 -6.66 14.02
N GLN A 177 -0.96 -5.77 13.07
CA GLN A 177 -1.93 -5.97 11.99
C GLN A 177 -1.63 -7.26 11.18
N LEU A 178 -0.37 -7.46 10.79
CA LEU A 178 0.03 -8.66 10.04
C LEU A 178 -0.08 -9.94 10.88
N ALA A 179 0.20 -9.86 12.18
CA ALA A 179 0.05 -10.99 13.09
C ALA A 179 -1.43 -11.33 13.31
N GLU A 180 -2.31 -10.34 13.40
CA GLU A 180 -3.75 -10.55 13.59
C GLU A 180 -4.45 -11.13 12.36
N SER A 181 -4.04 -10.70 11.17
CA SER A 181 -4.57 -11.19 9.88
C SER A 181 -3.96 -12.53 9.44
N SER A 182 -2.96 -13.03 10.16
CA SER A 182 -2.32 -14.32 9.86
C SER A 182 -3.23 -15.50 10.20
N PRO A 183 -3.21 -16.58 9.39
CA PRO A 183 -3.94 -17.82 9.70
C PRO A 183 -3.67 -18.39 11.10
N THR A 184 -2.43 -18.22 11.59
CA THR A 184 -2.01 -18.76 12.91
C THR A 184 -2.31 -17.82 14.07
N ARG A 185 -2.59 -16.54 13.79
CA ARG A 185 -2.87 -15.48 14.75
C ARG A 185 -2.00 -15.58 16.02
N PRO A 186 -0.67 -15.40 15.93
CA PRO A 186 0.24 -15.66 17.05
C PRO A 186 0.03 -14.66 18.20
N LYS A 187 -0.84 -15.03 19.16
CA LYS A 187 -1.24 -14.18 20.31
C LYS A 187 -0.05 -13.65 21.11
N ALA A 188 0.98 -14.47 21.29
CA ALA A 188 2.19 -14.07 21.99
C ALA A 188 2.96 -12.97 21.25
N LEU A 189 3.04 -13.03 19.92
CA LEU A 189 3.67 -11.99 19.10
C LEU A 189 2.87 -10.69 19.17
N ILE A 190 1.54 -10.77 19.05
CA ILE A 190 0.62 -9.63 19.13
C ILE A 190 0.82 -8.89 20.46
N ALA A 191 0.79 -9.60 21.59
CA ALA A 191 0.95 -8.99 22.91
C ALA A 191 2.33 -8.30 23.08
N VAL A 192 3.40 -8.92 22.56
CA VAL A 192 4.74 -8.34 22.65
C VAL A 192 4.87 -7.11 21.73
N LEU A 193 4.28 -7.12 20.53
CA LEU A 193 4.25 -5.96 19.63
C LEU A 193 3.49 -4.78 20.24
N GLN A 194 2.34 -5.04 20.86
CA GLN A 194 1.57 -4.03 21.58
C GLN A 194 2.43 -3.35 22.65
N LYS A 195 3.11 -4.16 23.48
CA LYS A 195 4.01 -3.64 24.53
C LYS A 195 5.21 -2.90 23.94
N ALA A 196 5.81 -3.43 22.88
CA ALA A 196 7.01 -2.85 22.25
C ALA A 196 6.75 -1.49 21.60
N GLY A 197 5.60 -1.31 20.97
CA GLY A 197 5.20 -0.02 20.40
C GLY A 197 4.73 1.02 21.43
N GLY A 198 4.67 0.65 22.71
CA GLY A 198 4.00 1.46 23.72
C GLY A 198 2.55 1.75 23.32
N LEU A 199 1.92 0.81 22.59
CA LEU A 199 0.57 0.97 22.07
C LEU A 199 -0.37 0.97 23.26
N LYS A 200 -0.65 2.17 23.77
CA LYS A 200 -1.80 2.40 24.63
C LYS A 200 -3.00 2.20 23.73
N ALA A 201 -3.59 1.01 23.80
CA ALA A 201 -4.94 0.85 23.30
C ALA A 201 -5.76 1.99 23.91
N MET A 202 -6.47 2.78 23.08
CA MET A 202 -7.74 3.28 23.60
C MET A 202 -8.43 2.05 24.18
N LYS A 203 -8.92 2.15 25.41
CA LYS A 203 -9.50 1.02 26.14
C LYS A 203 -10.44 0.31 25.19
N MET A 204 -10.04 -0.88 24.70
CA MET A 204 -10.67 -1.48 23.52
C MET A 204 -12.16 -1.65 23.79
N SER A 205 -12.49 -2.07 25.02
CA SER A 205 -13.84 -1.99 25.55
C SER A 205 -13.97 -0.80 26.50
N LEU A 206 -14.86 0.14 26.18
CA LEU A 206 -15.36 1.12 27.12
C LEU A 206 -16.38 0.44 28.07
N SER A 207 -16.40 0.82 29.35
CA SER A 207 -17.53 0.52 30.22
C SER A 207 -18.80 1.25 29.75
N LYS A 208 -19.96 0.92 30.31
CA LYS A 208 -21.20 1.64 30.00
C LYS A 208 -21.08 3.15 30.28
N ASP A 209 -20.52 3.53 31.43
CA ASP A 209 -20.36 4.94 31.82
C ASP A 209 -19.33 5.68 30.95
N GLU A 210 -18.24 4.99 30.58
CA GLU A 210 -17.24 5.52 29.66
C GLU A 210 -17.83 5.72 28.26
N MET A 211 -18.66 4.79 27.79
CA MET A 211 -19.35 4.90 26.50
C MET A 211 -20.34 6.08 26.49
N ILE A 212 -21.15 6.23 27.54
CA ILE A 212 -22.08 7.37 27.68
C ILE A 212 -21.31 8.70 27.63
N THR A 213 -20.21 8.79 28.38
CA THR A 213 -19.34 9.98 28.40
C THR A 213 -18.76 10.26 27.00
N MET A 214 -18.32 9.24 26.28
CA MET A 214 -17.76 9.39 24.94
C MET A 214 -18.83 9.86 23.93
N ILE A 215 -20.03 9.28 23.98
CA ILE A 215 -21.17 9.70 23.13
C ILE A 215 -21.51 11.17 23.37
N GLU A 216 -21.57 11.59 24.64
CA GLU A 216 -21.79 13.00 24.96
C GLU A 216 -20.72 13.92 24.37
N ARG A 217 -19.44 13.51 24.42
CA ARG A 217 -18.34 14.28 23.84
C ARG A 217 -18.42 14.35 22.32
N VAL A 218 -18.74 13.24 21.64
CA VAL A 218 -19.00 13.22 20.19
C VAL A 218 -20.12 14.20 19.83
N ASN A 219 -21.20 14.24 20.62
CA ASN A 219 -22.34 15.10 20.36
C ASN A 219 -22.05 16.58 20.61
N LYS A 220 -21.35 16.91 21.71
CA LYS A 220 -21.11 18.31 22.16
C LYS A 220 -19.85 18.94 21.55
N HIS A 221 -18.80 18.17 21.30
CA HIS A 221 -17.47 18.70 20.97
C HIS A 221 -16.90 18.20 19.65
N GLY A 222 -17.50 17.15 19.06
CA GLY A 222 -17.05 16.62 17.78
C GLY A 222 -17.26 17.60 16.63
N SER A 223 -16.25 17.72 15.77
CA SER A 223 -16.31 18.47 14.52
C SER A 223 -16.20 17.51 13.33
N ALA A 224 -17.30 17.41 12.57
CA ALA A 224 -17.32 16.58 11.36
C ALA A 224 -16.29 17.05 10.30
N THR A 225 -16.00 18.35 10.21
CA THR A 225 -15.01 18.87 9.25
C THR A 225 -13.60 18.38 9.60
N ARG A 226 -13.22 18.45 10.89
CA ARG A 226 -11.92 17.92 11.34
C ARG A 226 -11.90 16.39 11.25
N GLY A 227 -13.01 15.74 11.57
CA GLY A 227 -13.15 14.29 11.48
C GLY A 227 -13.02 13.75 10.07
N GLU A 228 -13.53 14.49 9.09
CA GLU A 228 -13.33 14.19 7.67
C GLU A 228 -11.84 14.20 7.36
N SER A 229 -11.10 15.28 7.73
CA SER A 229 -9.64 15.37 7.57
C SER A 229 -8.92 14.19 8.23
N VAL A 230 -9.31 13.80 9.46
CA VAL A 230 -8.78 12.59 10.13
C VAL A 230 -9.01 11.35 9.27
N TYR A 231 -10.22 11.10 8.76
CA TYR A 231 -10.55 9.94 7.93
C TYR A 231 -9.68 9.82 6.66
N ARG A 232 -9.32 10.95 6.02
CA ARG A 232 -8.46 10.95 4.82
C ARG A 232 -6.97 10.82 5.10
N ARG A 233 -6.52 10.87 6.36
CA ARG A 233 -5.08 10.75 6.66
C ARG A 233 -4.54 9.40 6.19
N GLU A 234 -3.44 9.46 5.44
CA GLU A 234 -2.80 8.28 4.88
C GLU A 234 -2.40 7.28 5.98
N ASN A 235 -1.87 7.73 7.12
CA ASN A 235 -1.43 6.81 8.19
C ASN A 235 -2.58 6.01 8.83
N LEU A 236 -3.84 6.45 8.69
CA LEU A 236 -5.01 5.73 9.18
C LEU A 236 -5.62 4.79 8.15
N GLN A 237 -5.28 4.92 6.86
CA GLN A 237 -5.70 4.00 5.79
C GLN A 237 -7.22 3.79 5.66
N CYS A 238 -8.06 4.65 6.26
CA CYS A 238 -9.52 4.45 6.25
C CYS A 238 -10.07 4.48 4.82
N VAL A 239 -9.60 5.43 3.99
CA VAL A 239 -9.97 5.54 2.56
C VAL A 239 -9.47 4.35 1.74
N ALA A 240 -8.31 3.78 2.09
CA ALA A 240 -7.75 2.64 1.37
C ALA A 240 -8.64 1.38 1.48
N CYS A 241 -9.37 1.24 2.59
CA CYS A 241 -10.25 0.10 2.82
C CYS A 241 -11.73 0.42 2.57
N HIS A 242 -12.19 1.60 2.97
CA HIS A 242 -13.60 1.98 2.95
C HIS A 242 -13.87 3.04 1.90
N ALA A 243 -14.90 2.83 1.10
CA ALA A 243 -15.41 3.85 0.20
C ALA A 243 -16.42 4.77 0.91
N ILE A 244 -16.52 6.02 0.47
CA ILE A 244 -17.69 6.88 0.67
C ILE A 244 -18.22 7.25 -0.71
N GLY A 245 -19.37 6.67 -1.06
CA GLY A 245 -19.90 6.75 -2.41
C GLY A 245 -18.95 6.03 -3.37
N GLU A 246 -18.38 6.74 -4.33
CA GLU A 246 -17.51 6.19 -5.36
C GLU A 246 -16.01 6.28 -5.04
N VAL A 247 -15.67 6.85 -3.88
CA VAL A 247 -14.30 7.23 -3.49
C VAL A 247 -13.79 6.31 -2.40
N GLY A 248 -12.64 5.67 -2.63
CA GLY A 248 -11.99 4.79 -1.65
C GLY A 248 -12.11 3.31 -1.99
N GLY A 249 -11.64 2.48 -1.05
CA GLY A 249 -11.49 1.04 -1.21
C GLY A 249 -12.79 0.26 -1.08
N VAL A 250 -12.75 -0.98 -1.59
CA VAL A 250 -13.87 -1.93 -1.54
C VAL A 250 -13.57 -3.12 -0.63
N ILE A 251 -12.57 -3.00 0.24
CA ILE A 251 -12.18 -4.06 1.19
C ILE A 251 -13.14 -4.07 2.37
N GLY A 252 -13.42 -2.89 2.92
CA GLY A 252 -14.44 -2.65 3.95
C GLY A 252 -15.75 -2.14 3.35
N PRO A 253 -16.84 -2.10 4.15
CA PRO A 253 -18.12 -1.59 3.71
C PRO A 253 -18.06 -0.13 3.27
N ASN A 254 -18.83 0.18 2.23
CA ASN A 254 -19.09 1.56 1.85
C ASN A 254 -19.79 2.29 3.00
N LEU A 255 -19.24 3.44 3.40
CA LEU A 255 -19.66 4.23 4.55
C LEU A 255 -20.63 5.35 4.18
N VAL A 256 -21.05 5.47 2.92
CA VAL A 256 -21.92 6.54 2.40
C VAL A 256 -23.16 6.82 3.27
N SER A 257 -23.72 5.79 3.91
CA SER A 257 -24.92 5.89 4.74
C SER A 257 -24.68 5.47 6.20
N ILE A 258 -23.43 5.35 6.65
CA ILE A 258 -23.13 4.73 7.94
C ILE A 258 -23.74 5.52 9.10
N GLY A 259 -23.67 6.85 9.10
CA GLY A 259 -24.22 7.71 10.15
C GLY A 259 -25.75 7.74 10.19
N ALA A 260 -26.42 7.51 9.06
CA ALA A 260 -27.87 7.35 8.99
C ALA A 260 -28.34 5.96 9.47
N SER A 261 -27.49 4.94 9.37
CA SER A 261 -27.85 3.54 9.65
C SER A 261 -27.34 2.98 10.98
N ALA A 262 -26.37 3.64 11.62
CA ALA A 262 -25.71 3.14 12.82
C ALA A 262 -25.72 4.19 13.95
N PRO A 263 -26.02 3.77 15.20
CA PRO A 263 -25.92 4.65 16.35
C PRO A 263 -24.46 4.94 16.74
N VAL A 264 -24.23 6.03 17.48
CA VAL A 264 -22.88 6.53 17.80
C VAL A 264 -22.04 5.50 18.58
N ASP A 265 -22.66 4.77 19.51
CA ASP A 265 -22.00 3.71 20.28
C ASP A 265 -21.49 2.57 19.39
N TYR A 266 -22.26 2.19 18.36
CA TYR A 266 -21.82 1.22 17.36
C TYR A 266 -20.61 1.72 16.56
N LEU A 267 -20.57 3.00 16.20
CA LEU A 267 -19.42 3.59 15.49
C LEU A 267 -18.16 3.58 16.36
N ILE A 268 -18.29 4.01 17.62
CA ILE A 268 -17.19 4.00 18.61
C ILE A 268 -16.69 2.57 18.78
N GLU A 269 -17.59 1.61 19.05
CA GLU A 269 -17.24 0.21 19.26
C GLU A 269 -16.57 -0.40 18.02
N SER A 270 -17.06 -0.11 16.81
CA SER A 270 -16.47 -0.62 15.57
C SER A 270 -15.05 -0.09 15.33
N LEU A 271 -14.77 1.15 15.73
CA LEU A 271 -13.44 1.76 15.60
C LEU A 271 -12.44 1.27 16.67
N LEU A 272 -12.93 0.90 17.86
CA LEU A 272 -12.09 0.41 18.97
C LEU A 272 -11.92 -1.11 18.94
N GLU A 273 -12.97 -1.84 18.60
CA GLU A 273 -13.07 -3.30 18.58
C GLU A 273 -13.61 -3.82 17.23
N PRO A 274 -12.88 -3.65 16.11
CA PRO A 274 -13.38 -3.98 14.78
C PRO A 274 -13.78 -5.45 14.59
N SER A 275 -13.28 -6.36 15.42
CA SER A 275 -13.62 -7.80 15.39
C SER A 275 -14.83 -8.18 16.26
N LYS A 276 -15.39 -7.23 17.05
CA LYS A 276 -16.51 -7.52 17.96
C LYS A 276 -17.82 -7.73 17.21
N LYS A 277 -18.05 -6.92 16.17
CA LYS A 277 -19.18 -7.05 15.25
C LYS A 277 -18.68 -6.81 13.83
N ILE A 278 -18.62 -7.87 13.04
CA ILE A 278 -18.23 -7.79 11.63
C ILE A 278 -19.53 -7.79 10.81
N LYS A 279 -19.65 -6.81 9.91
CA LYS A 279 -20.82 -6.70 9.03
C LYS A 279 -20.92 -7.94 8.13
N GLU A 280 -22.14 -8.42 7.92
CA GLU A 280 -22.41 -9.52 6.99
C GLU A 280 -21.85 -9.23 5.59
N GLY A 281 -21.28 -10.25 4.94
CA GLY A 281 -20.55 -10.09 3.68
C GLY A 281 -19.12 -9.52 3.79
N TYR A 282 -18.68 -9.08 4.96
CA TYR A 282 -17.31 -8.57 5.21
C TYR A 282 -16.49 -9.47 6.15
N HIS A 283 -17.00 -10.65 6.46
CA HIS A 283 -16.27 -11.66 7.21
C HIS A 283 -15.02 -12.13 6.44
N THR A 284 -13.89 -12.16 7.14
CA THR A 284 -12.66 -12.73 6.61
C THR A 284 -12.81 -14.24 6.51
N ASN A 285 -12.64 -14.80 5.31
CA ASN A 285 -12.61 -16.23 5.08
C ASN A 285 -11.16 -16.67 4.90
N LEU A 286 -10.77 -17.70 5.65
CA LEU A 286 -9.49 -18.40 5.52
C LEU A 286 -9.73 -19.69 4.74
N VAL A 287 -9.13 -19.79 3.56
CA VAL A 287 -9.25 -20.95 2.67
C VAL A 287 -7.89 -21.59 2.52
N THR A 288 -7.77 -22.86 2.91
CA THR A 288 -6.57 -23.67 2.73
C THR A 288 -6.83 -24.71 1.65
N LEU A 289 -5.96 -24.75 0.65
CA LEU A 289 -6.02 -25.71 -0.44
C LEU A 289 -5.37 -27.05 -0.06
N LYS A 290 -5.76 -28.11 -0.77
CA LYS A 290 -5.19 -29.47 -0.59
C LYS A 290 -3.69 -29.54 -0.84
N ASN A 291 -3.16 -28.63 -1.67
CA ASN A 291 -1.72 -28.51 -1.94
C ASN A 291 -0.94 -27.76 -0.83
N GLY A 292 -1.64 -27.24 0.19
CA GLY A 292 -1.07 -26.50 1.32
C GLY A 292 -1.07 -24.97 1.16
N ASP A 293 -1.44 -24.43 0.00
CA ASP A 293 -1.59 -22.98 -0.19
C ASP A 293 -2.75 -22.44 0.64
N SER A 294 -2.72 -21.15 1.00
CA SER A 294 -3.79 -20.53 1.77
C SER A 294 -4.09 -19.10 1.31
N PHE A 295 -5.37 -18.77 1.34
CA PHE A 295 -5.93 -17.47 0.96
C PHE A 295 -6.72 -16.91 2.13
N ALA A 296 -6.65 -15.60 2.33
CA ALA A 296 -7.41 -14.90 3.34
C ALA A 296 -8.07 -13.66 2.72
N GLY A 297 -9.36 -13.49 2.92
CA GLY A 297 -10.08 -12.35 2.34
C GLY A 297 -11.60 -12.46 2.41
N GLY A 298 -12.30 -11.48 1.84
CA GLY A 298 -13.76 -11.51 1.73
C GLY A 298 -14.22 -12.37 0.54
N ILE A 299 -15.33 -13.09 0.68
CA ILE A 299 -15.93 -13.84 -0.43
C ILE A 299 -16.71 -12.87 -1.31
N LEU A 300 -16.39 -12.84 -2.61
CA LEU A 300 -17.12 -12.06 -3.60
C LEU A 300 -18.23 -12.85 -4.26
N SER A 301 -17.96 -14.11 -4.55
CA SER A 301 -18.91 -15.04 -5.13
C SER A 301 -18.50 -16.47 -4.79
N GLU A 302 -19.50 -17.31 -4.57
CA GLU A 302 -19.33 -18.73 -4.36
C GLU A 302 -20.38 -19.48 -5.19
N THR A 303 -19.94 -20.46 -5.95
CA THR A 303 -20.77 -21.37 -6.77
C THR A 303 -20.37 -22.81 -6.44
N ASP A 304 -21.08 -23.79 -7.02
CA ASP A 304 -20.77 -25.20 -6.83
C ASP A 304 -19.36 -25.58 -7.35
N SER A 305 -18.82 -24.83 -8.33
CA SER A 305 -17.53 -25.11 -8.96
C SER A 305 -16.40 -24.18 -8.52
N GLU A 306 -16.69 -22.92 -8.20
CA GLU A 306 -15.68 -21.90 -7.92
C GLU A 306 -16.00 -21.03 -6.69
N LEU A 307 -14.94 -20.62 -6.01
CA LEU A 307 -14.93 -19.60 -4.96
C LEU A 307 -14.04 -18.44 -5.40
N VAL A 308 -14.54 -17.21 -5.27
CA VAL A 308 -13.78 -16.00 -5.57
C VAL A 308 -13.55 -15.21 -4.29
N ILE A 309 -12.27 -15.10 -3.90
CA ILE A 309 -11.84 -14.37 -2.70
C ILE A 309 -11.17 -13.06 -3.09
N ARG A 310 -11.62 -11.95 -2.49
CA ARG A 310 -10.88 -10.67 -2.51
C ARG A 310 -9.90 -10.63 -1.36
N ASP A 311 -8.61 -10.65 -1.67
CA ASP A 311 -7.57 -10.53 -0.64
C ASP A 311 -7.41 -9.09 -0.11
N LEU A 312 -6.56 -8.91 0.90
CA LEU A 312 -6.22 -7.61 1.51
C LEU A 312 -5.59 -6.60 0.54
N THR A 313 -5.14 -7.04 -0.64
CA THR A 313 -4.61 -6.16 -1.69
C THR A 313 -5.69 -5.77 -2.70
N GLY A 314 -6.93 -6.24 -2.51
CA GLY A 314 -8.04 -6.06 -3.44
C GLY A 314 -8.05 -7.05 -4.61
N ARG A 315 -7.07 -7.97 -4.70
CA ARG A 315 -6.99 -8.93 -5.81
C ARG A 315 -8.02 -10.03 -5.66
N HIS A 316 -8.62 -10.42 -6.80
CA HIS A 316 -9.58 -11.50 -6.88
C HIS A 316 -8.85 -12.82 -7.16
N ASN A 317 -8.92 -13.74 -6.23
CA ASN A 317 -8.36 -15.09 -6.33
C ASN A 317 -9.50 -16.06 -6.63
N ARG A 318 -9.51 -16.62 -7.84
CA ARG A 318 -10.46 -17.67 -8.23
C ARG A 318 -9.90 -19.03 -7.85
N ILE A 319 -10.66 -19.79 -7.08
CA ILE A 319 -10.27 -21.07 -6.50
C ILE A 319 -11.32 -22.09 -6.90
N ALA A 320 -10.90 -23.20 -7.50
CA ALA A 320 -11.81 -24.31 -7.77
C ALA A 320 -12.23 -24.95 -6.44
N LYS A 321 -13.54 -25.17 -6.22
CA LYS A 321 -14.07 -25.79 -4.99
C LYS A 321 -13.44 -27.16 -4.74
N ALA A 322 -13.11 -27.90 -5.80
CA ALA A 322 -12.44 -29.20 -5.72
C ALA A 322 -11.04 -29.15 -5.09
N ASP A 323 -10.36 -28.00 -5.13
CA ASP A 323 -9.00 -27.83 -4.59
C ASP A 323 -8.99 -27.40 -3.13
N ILE A 324 -10.15 -26.99 -2.59
CA ILE A 324 -10.28 -26.54 -1.20
C ILE A 324 -10.16 -27.75 -0.26
N GLY A 325 -9.24 -27.64 0.69
CA GLY A 325 -9.09 -28.57 1.82
C GLY A 325 -9.89 -28.12 3.05
N SER A 326 -9.89 -26.81 3.34
CA SER A 326 -10.72 -26.22 4.39
C SER A 326 -11.08 -24.77 4.08
N GLN A 327 -12.24 -24.34 4.57
CA GLN A 327 -12.73 -22.96 4.53
C GLN A 327 -13.30 -22.63 5.91
N ILE A 328 -12.79 -21.59 6.54
CA ILE A 328 -13.17 -21.18 7.89
C ILE A 328 -13.44 -19.69 7.89
N ILE A 329 -14.57 -19.28 8.46
CA ILE A 329 -14.85 -17.88 8.76
C ILE A 329 -14.01 -17.48 9.96
N SER A 330 -13.09 -16.54 9.75
CA SER A 330 -12.26 -16.00 10.81
C SER A 330 -13.09 -15.05 11.69
N PRO A 331 -12.99 -15.15 13.03
CA PRO A 331 -13.62 -14.21 13.95
C PRO A 331 -12.88 -12.86 14.00
N VAL A 332 -11.95 -12.60 13.07
CA VAL A 332 -11.10 -11.41 13.03
C VAL A 332 -11.46 -10.58 11.80
N SER A 333 -11.70 -9.29 12.05
CA SER A 333 -11.94 -8.31 11.00
C SER A 333 -10.67 -8.02 10.20
N LEU A 334 -10.82 -7.73 8.90
CA LEU A 334 -9.73 -7.16 8.09
C LEU A 334 -9.39 -5.73 8.52
N MET A 335 -10.31 -5.05 9.20
CA MET A 335 -10.03 -3.75 9.79
C MET A 335 -9.06 -3.92 10.97
N PRO A 336 -7.85 -3.30 10.91
CA PRO A 336 -6.82 -3.54 11.90
C PRO A 336 -7.21 -3.07 13.30
N VAL A 337 -6.93 -3.89 14.32
CA VAL A 337 -7.02 -3.43 15.70
C VAL A 337 -5.97 -2.35 15.95
N GLY A 338 -6.36 -1.34 16.73
CA GLY A 338 -5.46 -0.28 17.17
C GLY A 338 -5.20 0.80 16.12
N LEU A 339 -5.92 0.81 15.00
CA LEU A 339 -5.81 1.85 13.97
C LEU A 339 -6.00 3.26 14.55
N THR A 340 -6.89 3.39 15.53
CA THR A 340 -7.21 4.65 16.23
C THR A 340 -6.27 4.96 17.40
N THR A 341 -5.28 4.12 17.71
CA THR A 341 -4.34 4.34 18.84
C THR A 341 -3.38 5.51 18.64
N GLN A 342 -3.21 5.95 17.40
CA GLN A 342 -2.40 7.11 17.05
C GLN A 342 -3.19 8.42 17.18
N LEU A 343 -4.51 8.34 17.34
CA LEU A 343 -5.36 9.51 17.47
C LEU A 343 -5.31 10.02 18.90
N ARG A 344 -5.25 11.34 19.03
CA ARG A 344 -5.66 11.97 20.27
C ARG A 344 -7.17 11.78 20.44
N GLU A 345 -7.64 11.89 21.68
CA GLU A 345 -9.05 11.68 21.98
C GLU A 345 -9.97 12.68 21.28
N ASP A 346 -9.54 13.94 21.10
CA ASP A 346 -10.27 14.96 20.33
C ASP A 346 -10.39 14.58 18.84
N GLU A 347 -9.33 14.01 18.26
CA GLU A 347 -9.36 13.54 16.86
C GLU A 347 -10.24 12.32 16.67
N PHE A 348 -10.27 11.41 17.65
CA PHE A 348 -11.19 10.28 17.66
C PHE A 348 -12.64 10.74 17.75
N VAL A 349 -12.93 11.68 18.67
CA VAL A 349 -14.24 12.31 18.82
C VAL A 349 -14.69 13.00 17.52
N ASP A 350 -13.78 13.71 16.86
CA ASP A 350 -14.03 14.33 15.56
C ASP A 350 -14.33 13.28 14.47
N LEU A 351 -13.52 12.21 14.39
CA LEU A 351 -13.71 11.12 13.42
C LEU A 351 -15.08 10.45 13.59
N VAL A 352 -15.47 10.12 14.83
CA VAL A 352 -16.77 9.52 15.11
C VAL A 352 -17.88 10.50 14.73
N ARG A 353 -17.73 11.80 15.03
CA ARG A 353 -18.73 12.80 14.64
C ARG A 353 -18.89 12.87 13.12
N PHE A 354 -17.80 12.86 12.37
CA PHE A 354 -17.85 12.80 10.91
C PHE A 354 -18.60 11.56 10.42
N MET A 355 -18.26 10.37 10.92
CA MET A 355 -18.95 9.13 10.55
C MET A 355 -20.45 9.17 10.89
N TYR A 356 -20.82 9.80 12.02
CA TYR A 356 -22.21 9.98 12.43
C TYR A 356 -23.00 10.93 11.52
N GLU A 357 -22.34 11.89 10.85
CA GLU A 357 -22.98 12.79 9.89
C GLU A 357 -23.15 12.16 8.50
N LEU A 358 -22.40 11.10 8.17
CA LEU A 358 -22.44 10.48 6.84
C LEU A 358 -23.84 9.96 6.49
N GLY A 359 -24.34 10.40 5.34
CA GLY A 359 -25.63 9.99 4.79
C GLY A 359 -26.85 10.68 5.42
N LYS A 360 -26.66 11.57 6.40
CA LYS A 360 -27.71 12.46 6.88
C LYS A 360 -27.86 13.66 5.97
N GLU A 361 -29.02 14.31 6.00
CA GLU A 361 -29.21 15.57 5.29
C GLU A 361 -28.16 16.61 5.72
N GLY A 362 -27.54 17.27 4.75
CA GLY A 362 -26.50 18.27 4.96
C GLY A 362 -25.21 17.99 4.19
N LYS A 363 -24.11 18.58 4.66
CA LYS A 363 -22.81 18.65 3.95
C LYS A 363 -22.18 17.29 3.64
N TYR A 364 -22.51 16.25 4.41
CA TYR A 364 -21.90 14.92 4.33
C TYR A 364 -22.79 13.87 3.65
N LYS A 365 -23.86 14.31 2.99
CA LYS A 365 -24.61 13.50 2.04
C LYS A 365 -23.92 13.53 0.70
N THR A 366 -23.68 12.36 0.10
CA THR A 366 -23.23 12.31 -1.29
C THR A 366 -24.38 12.76 -2.21
N GLY A 367 -24.22 13.91 -2.86
CA GLY A 367 -25.15 14.39 -3.88
C GLY A 367 -25.00 13.67 -5.22
N THR A 368 -25.87 14.01 -6.17
CA THR A 368 -25.83 13.52 -7.56
C THR A 368 -24.80 14.27 -8.42
N ASN A 369 -24.16 15.30 -7.88
CA ASN A 369 -23.11 16.07 -8.55
C ASN A 369 -21.92 15.17 -8.92
N ARG A 370 -21.50 15.26 -10.18
CA ARG A 370 -20.43 14.44 -10.76
C ARG A 370 -19.07 15.11 -10.57
N PHE A 371 -18.69 15.29 -9.31
CA PHE A 371 -17.39 15.84 -8.95
C PHE A 371 -16.24 14.89 -9.30
N ALA A 372 -15.10 15.46 -9.66
CA ALA A 372 -13.82 14.76 -9.65
C ALA A 372 -13.44 14.50 -8.19
N ARG A 373 -13.57 13.26 -7.77
CA ARG A 373 -13.35 12.87 -6.37
C ARG A 373 -12.10 12.04 -6.13
N GLN A 374 -11.55 11.48 -7.20
CA GLN A 374 -10.28 10.76 -7.20
C GLN A 374 -9.27 11.57 -7.99
N TRP A 375 -8.16 11.84 -7.36
CA TRP A 375 -7.06 12.61 -7.89
C TRP A 375 -5.75 11.84 -7.69
N GLU A 376 -4.75 12.24 -8.43
CA GLU A 376 -3.36 11.91 -8.15
C GLU A 376 -2.59 13.21 -7.96
N VAL A 377 -1.60 13.22 -7.07
CA VAL A 377 -0.77 14.39 -6.79
C VAL A 377 0.70 14.06 -6.93
N LEU A 378 1.51 15.07 -7.27
CA LEU A 378 2.96 14.95 -7.18
C LEU A 378 3.40 15.21 -5.73
N PRO A 379 4.16 14.29 -5.10
CA PRO A 379 4.61 14.46 -3.73
C PRO A 379 5.66 15.56 -3.60
N ALA A 380 5.88 16.00 -2.36
CA ALA A 380 6.90 17.00 -2.05
C ALA A 380 8.30 16.52 -2.45
N GLY A 381 9.08 17.39 -3.10
CA GLY A 381 10.42 17.06 -3.58
C GLY A 381 10.44 16.22 -4.86
N SER A 382 9.34 16.23 -5.63
CA SER A 382 9.30 15.63 -6.96
C SER A 382 10.41 16.20 -7.86
N PRO A 383 10.98 15.39 -8.78
CA PRO A 383 12.07 15.83 -9.65
C PRO A 383 11.75 17.14 -10.37
N ASN A 384 12.70 18.07 -10.35
CA ASN A 384 12.58 19.35 -11.03
C ASN A 384 13.38 19.31 -12.34
N PRO A 385 12.73 19.27 -13.52
CA PRO A 385 13.42 19.26 -14.80
C PRO A 385 14.11 20.59 -15.16
N GLY A 386 14.12 21.61 -14.30
CA GLY A 386 14.91 22.84 -14.50
C GLY A 386 14.37 23.79 -15.57
N THR A 387 13.36 23.36 -16.34
CA THR A 387 12.75 24.08 -17.47
C THR A 387 11.50 24.89 -17.10
N ILE A 388 11.07 24.92 -15.83
CA ILE A 388 9.88 25.66 -15.38
C ILE A 388 9.90 27.15 -15.75
N HIS A 389 11.09 27.76 -15.85
CA HIS A 389 11.24 29.15 -16.25
C HIS A 389 10.79 29.45 -17.68
N HIS A 390 10.86 28.46 -18.56
CA HIS A 390 10.52 28.61 -19.97
C HIS A 390 9.07 28.23 -20.26
N TYR A 391 8.53 27.24 -19.54
CA TYR A 391 7.23 26.63 -19.84
C TYR A 391 6.16 26.84 -18.75
N GLY A 392 6.48 27.52 -17.63
CA GLY A 392 5.47 27.81 -16.60
C GLY A 392 4.78 26.57 -16.04
N ALA A 393 3.46 26.58 -15.90
CA ALA A 393 2.67 25.42 -15.44
C ALA A 393 2.59 24.30 -16.49
N GLU A 394 2.68 24.62 -17.78
CA GLU A 394 2.59 23.69 -18.91
C GLU A 394 3.64 22.57 -18.81
N MET A 395 4.78 22.82 -18.16
CA MET A 395 5.81 21.80 -17.98
C MET A 395 5.29 20.52 -17.32
N PHE A 396 4.27 20.60 -16.46
CA PHE A 396 3.76 19.45 -15.73
C PHE A 396 2.90 18.52 -16.61
N THR A 397 2.59 18.92 -17.85
CA THR A 397 1.91 18.08 -18.84
C THR A 397 2.86 17.08 -19.53
N GLN A 398 4.17 17.25 -19.39
CA GLN A 398 5.17 16.38 -20.01
C GLN A 398 5.48 15.17 -19.14
N GLU A 399 5.67 13.99 -19.77
CA GLU A 399 6.12 12.80 -19.08
C GLU A 399 7.63 12.88 -18.76
N PHE A 400 7.98 12.81 -17.47
CA PHE A 400 9.37 12.79 -17.01
C PHE A 400 9.71 11.49 -16.27
N SER A 401 10.92 10.97 -16.52
CA SER A 401 11.43 9.83 -15.76
C SER A 401 11.60 10.23 -14.29
N GLY A 402 10.75 9.68 -13.42
CA GLY A 402 10.84 9.88 -11.97
C GLY A 402 9.64 10.58 -11.33
N TYR A 403 8.64 11.05 -12.09
CA TYR A 403 7.35 11.39 -11.51
C TYR A 403 6.71 10.16 -10.88
N LYS A 404 6.33 10.29 -9.62
CA LYS A 404 5.61 9.28 -8.84
C LYS A 404 4.33 9.91 -8.37
N TRP A 405 3.24 9.59 -9.04
CA TRP A 405 1.91 10.07 -8.70
C TRP A 405 1.37 9.30 -7.50
N GLU A 406 0.85 10.02 -6.51
CA GLU A 406 0.26 9.44 -5.30
C GLU A 406 -1.25 9.70 -5.27
N PRO A 407 -2.09 8.72 -4.86
CA PRO A 407 -3.53 8.93 -4.75
C PRO A 407 -3.89 10.06 -3.79
N PHE A 408 -4.86 10.87 -4.18
CA PHE A 408 -5.43 11.94 -3.36
C PHE A 408 -6.96 11.97 -3.54
N TYR A 409 -7.70 12.30 -2.50
CA TYR A 409 -9.15 12.15 -2.47
C TYR A 409 -9.84 13.44 -2.07
N SER A 410 -10.97 13.75 -2.71
CA SER A 410 -11.81 14.87 -2.31
C SER A 410 -12.49 14.62 -0.97
N MET A 411 -13.00 15.70 -0.37
CA MET A 411 -14.05 15.65 0.64
C MET A 411 -15.34 15.04 0.05
N VAL A 412 -16.26 14.63 0.92
CA VAL A 412 -17.59 14.10 0.57
C VAL A 412 -18.38 15.10 -0.26
N GLY A 413 -18.19 16.41 -0.02
CA GLY A 413 -18.78 17.48 -0.83
C GLY A 413 -18.14 17.70 -2.20
N GLY A 414 -17.10 16.94 -2.57
CA GLY A 414 -16.38 17.09 -3.85
C GLY A 414 -15.27 18.15 -3.85
N GLY A 415 -15.14 18.93 -2.76
CA GLY A 415 -14.07 19.90 -2.60
C GLY A 415 -12.72 19.25 -2.27
N ILE A 416 -11.65 19.85 -2.79
CA ILE A 416 -10.26 19.53 -2.48
C ILE A 416 -9.69 20.65 -1.59
N PRO A 417 -9.29 20.34 -0.34
CA PRO A 417 -8.64 21.30 0.53
C PRO A 417 -7.22 21.58 0.03
N VAL A 418 -6.96 22.81 -0.43
CA VAL A 418 -5.69 23.19 -1.08
C VAL A 418 -4.51 23.04 -0.13
N ASP A 419 -4.70 23.26 1.17
CA ASP A 419 -3.67 23.16 2.20
C ASP A 419 -3.21 21.71 2.47
N GLU A 420 -4.03 20.71 2.10
CA GLU A 420 -3.65 19.30 2.21
C GLU A 420 -2.92 18.77 0.97
N VAL A 421 -2.94 19.50 -0.15
CA VAL A 421 -2.25 19.08 -1.39
C VAL A 421 -0.73 19.28 -1.23
N PRO A 422 0.11 18.29 -1.52
CA PRO A 422 1.57 18.45 -1.42
C PRO A 422 2.11 19.55 -2.34
N VAL A 423 3.08 20.32 -1.85
CA VAL A 423 3.85 21.24 -2.68
C VAL A 423 4.90 20.44 -3.44
N ALA A 424 4.56 20.06 -4.67
CA ALA A 424 5.42 19.27 -5.55
C ALA A 424 6.77 19.97 -5.82
N LEU A 425 6.72 21.29 -6.07
CA LEU A 425 7.89 22.10 -6.35
C LEU A 425 7.79 23.46 -5.66
N GLN A 426 8.85 23.84 -4.96
CA GLN A 426 9.03 25.18 -4.42
C GLN A 426 10.26 25.83 -5.07
N ARG A 427 10.07 27.04 -5.62
CA ARG A 427 11.16 27.83 -6.18
C ARG A 427 10.99 29.29 -5.81
N ARG A 428 11.95 29.82 -5.03
CA ARG A 428 11.85 31.17 -4.45
C ARG A 428 10.52 31.32 -3.69
N ALA A 429 9.69 32.29 -4.07
CA ALA A 429 8.37 32.53 -3.49
C ALA A 429 7.26 31.67 -4.10
N ASP A 430 7.48 31.09 -5.29
CA ASP A 430 6.46 30.30 -5.97
C ASP A 430 6.42 28.87 -5.42
N LYS A 431 5.20 28.42 -5.11
CA LYS A 431 4.88 27.05 -4.70
C LYS A 431 3.89 26.48 -5.69
N TYR A 432 4.23 25.32 -6.24
CA TYR A 432 3.43 24.58 -7.21
C TYR A 432 2.90 23.32 -6.56
N GLN A 433 1.57 23.18 -6.55
CA GLN A 433 0.88 21.95 -6.20
C GLN A 433 0.27 21.42 -7.50
N VAL A 434 0.47 20.13 -7.76
CA VAL A 434 0.16 19.54 -9.07
C VAL A 434 -0.72 18.34 -8.85
N MET A 435 -1.87 18.35 -9.51
CA MET A 435 -2.90 17.33 -9.38
C MET A 435 -3.39 16.91 -10.75
N ARG A 436 -3.79 15.65 -10.89
CA ARG A 436 -4.49 15.19 -12.08
C ARG A 436 -5.67 14.31 -11.74
N THR A 437 -6.65 14.28 -12.63
CA THR A 437 -7.78 13.35 -12.61
C THR A 437 -8.07 12.89 -14.03
N HIS A 438 -9.01 11.98 -14.19
CA HIS A 438 -9.38 11.47 -15.50
C HIS A 438 -10.87 11.59 -15.74
N ILE A 439 -11.19 11.92 -16.98
CA ILE A 439 -12.54 11.92 -17.52
C ILE A 439 -12.66 10.82 -18.58
N GLU A 440 -13.88 10.33 -18.76
CA GLU A 440 -14.25 9.50 -19.90
C GLU A 440 -15.37 10.20 -20.65
N VAL A 441 -15.17 10.40 -21.96
CA VAL A 441 -16.18 10.98 -22.84
C VAL A 441 -16.70 9.94 -23.81
N THR A 442 -18.00 9.95 -24.05
CA THR A 442 -18.68 9.00 -24.95
C THR A 442 -18.89 9.57 -26.36
N LYS A 443 -18.71 10.88 -26.53
CA LYS A 443 -18.79 11.59 -27.81
C LYS A 443 -17.64 12.58 -27.92
N PRO A 444 -17.09 12.82 -29.13
CA PRO A 444 -16.15 13.92 -29.33
C PRO A 444 -16.90 15.27 -29.35
N GLY A 445 -16.24 16.34 -28.95
CA GLY A 445 -16.76 17.70 -29.01
C GLY A 445 -16.51 18.53 -27.75
N LYS A 446 -17.30 19.59 -27.59
CA LYS A 446 -17.23 20.48 -26.43
C LYS A 446 -18.08 19.93 -25.29
N HIS A 447 -17.45 19.73 -24.15
CA HIS A 447 -18.12 19.28 -22.93
C HIS A 447 -17.98 20.33 -21.84
N LYS A 448 -19.06 20.54 -21.08
CA LYS A 448 -19.14 21.56 -20.07
C LYS A 448 -18.69 21.02 -18.71
N MET A 449 -17.85 21.78 -18.03
CA MET A 449 -17.39 21.51 -16.68
C MET A 449 -17.56 22.76 -15.82
N ARG A 450 -17.60 22.58 -14.51
CA ARG A 450 -17.57 23.66 -13.53
C ARG A 450 -16.34 23.54 -12.66
N LEU A 451 -15.55 24.60 -12.62
CA LEU A 451 -14.40 24.76 -11.74
C LEU A 451 -14.76 25.78 -10.67
N GLN A 452 -14.65 25.43 -9.39
CA GLN A 452 -14.80 26.36 -8.28
C GLN A 452 -13.50 26.47 -7.50
N GLY A 453 -13.23 27.64 -6.91
CA GLY A 453 -12.02 27.97 -6.17
C GLY A 453 -11.37 29.24 -6.70
N ASN A 454 -10.21 29.61 -6.15
CA ASN A 454 -9.51 30.84 -6.54
C ASN A 454 -8.85 30.69 -7.93
N LEU A 455 -9.55 31.13 -8.97
CA LEU A 455 -9.13 30.94 -10.37
C LEU A 455 -7.78 31.62 -10.69
N SER A 456 -7.43 32.70 -10.00
CA SER A 456 -6.15 33.42 -10.21
C SER A 456 -4.91 32.60 -9.86
N GLN A 457 -5.10 31.48 -9.16
CA GLN A 457 -4.05 30.59 -8.73
C GLN A 457 -4.03 29.28 -9.52
N MET A 458 -4.85 29.14 -10.57
CA MET A 458 -5.07 27.86 -11.25
C MET A 458 -4.63 27.92 -12.71
N SER A 459 -4.00 26.84 -13.17
CA SER A 459 -3.87 26.49 -14.59
C SER A 459 -4.45 25.10 -14.79
N LEU A 460 -5.31 24.93 -15.80
CA LEU A 460 -6.02 23.68 -16.10
C LEU A 460 -5.64 23.23 -17.52
N PHE A 461 -5.36 21.94 -17.69
CA PHE A 461 -4.98 21.37 -18.97
C PHE A 461 -5.80 20.12 -19.29
N LEU A 462 -6.11 19.92 -20.57
CA LEU A 462 -6.61 18.66 -21.14
C LEU A 462 -5.47 18.00 -21.92
N GLY A 463 -4.85 16.98 -21.34
CA GLY A 463 -3.55 16.50 -21.82
C GLY A 463 -2.51 17.62 -21.78
N SER A 464 -1.99 18.02 -22.95
CA SER A 464 -1.04 19.13 -23.09
C SER A 464 -1.67 20.45 -23.52
N GLU A 465 -2.99 20.51 -23.72
CA GLU A 465 -3.69 21.72 -24.17
C GLU A 465 -4.18 22.51 -22.95
N GLU A 466 -3.71 23.75 -22.78
CA GLU A 466 -4.19 24.64 -21.71
C GLU A 466 -5.64 25.07 -21.99
N ILE A 467 -6.46 25.08 -20.94
CA ILE A 467 -7.86 25.48 -21.02
C ILE A 467 -7.99 26.90 -20.45
N ASP A 468 -8.35 27.84 -21.31
CA ASP A 468 -8.57 29.22 -20.91
C ASP A 468 -9.86 29.39 -20.08
N PHE A 469 -9.76 30.16 -19.00
CA PHE A 469 -10.89 30.60 -18.20
C PHE A 469 -10.62 31.99 -17.59
N PRO A 470 -11.66 32.71 -17.11
CA PRO A 470 -11.48 34.03 -16.53
C PRO A 470 -10.41 34.03 -15.43
N PRO A 471 -9.43 34.94 -15.46
CA PRO A 471 -8.28 34.91 -14.55
C PRO A 471 -8.64 35.30 -13.10
N ASN A 472 -9.85 35.81 -12.87
CA ASN A 472 -10.31 36.27 -11.56
C ASN A 472 -11.68 35.67 -11.24
N GLY A 473 -11.90 35.33 -9.97
CA GLY A 473 -13.17 34.84 -9.45
C GLY A 473 -13.03 33.57 -8.61
N ASP A 474 -14.14 33.18 -7.99
CA ASP A 474 -14.25 32.01 -7.10
C ASP A 474 -14.83 30.77 -7.81
N GLY A 475 -15.04 30.86 -9.12
CA GLY A 475 -15.49 29.75 -9.96
C GLY A 475 -16.01 30.18 -11.32
N THR A 476 -16.08 29.22 -12.24
CA THR A 476 -16.54 29.42 -13.62
C THR A 476 -17.04 28.11 -14.23
N ASP A 477 -17.98 28.24 -15.17
CA ASP A 477 -18.32 27.17 -16.10
C ASP A 477 -17.42 27.30 -17.34
N LEU A 478 -16.75 26.21 -17.71
CA LEU A 478 -15.81 26.16 -18.82
C LEU A 478 -16.13 25.02 -19.78
N PHE A 479 -15.60 25.09 -20.99
CA PHE A 479 -15.73 24.03 -21.99
C PHE A 479 -14.37 23.40 -22.27
N VAL A 480 -14.34 22.07 -22.28
CA VAL A 480 -13.17 21.30 -22.72
C VAL A 480 -13.50 20.63 -24.05
N ASN A 481 -12.58 20.70 -25.01
CA ASN A 481 -12.79 20.16 -26.36
C ASN A 481 -12.12 18.80 -26.52
N CYS A 482 -12.90 17.74 -26.36
CA CYS A 482 -12.45 16.38 -26.45
C CYS A 482 -12.44 15.88 -27.90
N LYS A 483 -11.24 15.73 -28.48
CA LYS A 483 -11.07 15.32 -29.89
C LYS A 483 -11.42 13.85 -30.15
N LYS A 484 -11.43 12.99 -29.12
CA LYS A 484 -11.66 11.55 -29.23
C LYS A 484 -12.53 11.02 -28.08
N VAL A 485 -13.22 9.91 -28.34
CA VAL A 485 -13.94 9.13 -27.32
C VAL A 485 -12.94 8.42 -26.40
N GLY A 486 -13.33 8.21 -25.14
CA GLY A 486 -12.58 7.45 -24.14
C GLY A 486 -11.89 8.29 -23.08
N LYS A 487 -10.96 7.66 -22.36
CA LYS A 487 -10.22 8.25 -21.22
C LYS A 487 -9.32 9.41 -21.65
N GLN A 488 -9.41 10.52 -20.94
CA GLN A 488 -8.56 11.70 -21.08
C GLN A 488 -8.13 12.21 -19.72
N GLU A 489 -6.92 12.79 -19.66
CA GLU A 489 -6.34 13.34 -18.44
C GLU A 489 -6.68 14.83 -18.32
N ILE A 490 -7.07 15.24 -17.12
CA ILE A 490 -7.18 16.64 -16.72
C ILE A 490 -6.09 16.90 -15.69
N LEU A 491 -5.20 17.85 -15.99
CA LEU A 491 -4.15 18.30 -15.09
C LEU A 491 -4.52 19.67 -14.53
N LEU A 492 -4.39 19.84 -13.22
CA LEU A 492 -4.56 21.11 -12.52
C LEU A 492 -3.27 21.47 -11.78
N VAL A 493 -2.76 22.67 -12.04
CA VAL A 493 -1.59 23.23 -11.36
C VAL A 493 -2.05 24.43 -10.54
N LEU A 494 -1.75 24.40 -9.24
CA LEU A 494 -2.02 25.50 -8.32
C LEU A 494 -0.73 26.28 -8.04
N LYS A 495 -0.78 27.61 -8.20
CA LYS A 495 0.31 28.54 -7.94
C LYS A 495 0.00 29.42 -6.72
N GLY A 496 0.89 29.37 -5.71
CA GLY A 496 0.78 30.20 -4.51
C GLY A 496 0.08 29.47 -3.36
N ALA A 497 0.79 28.51 -2.75
CA ALA A 497 0.25 27.72 -1.65
C ALA A 497 0.10 28.53 -0.34
N GLY A 498 -1.00 28.30 0.38
CA GLY A 498 -1.22 28.80 1.74
C GLY A 498 -2.61 29.38 2.04
N SER A 499 -3.54 29.41 1.09
CA SER A 499 -4.92 29.80 1.37
C SER A 499 -5.67 28.61 1.99
N LYS A 500 -6.51 28.86 3.01
CA LYS A 500 -7.45 27.86 3.58
C LYS A 500 -8.63 27.56 2.63
N ASN A 501 -8.40 27.71 1.33
CA ASN A 501 -9.44 27.61 0.31
C ASN A 501 -9.55 26.17 -0.18
N GLN A 502 -10.70 25.86 -0.76
CA GLN A 502 -10.97 24.60 -1.43
C GLN A 502 -11.24 24.87 -2.90
N PHE A 503 -11.01 23.88 -3.75
CA PHE A 503 -11.47 23.91 -5.13
C PHE A 503 -12.30 22.66 -5.46
N SER A 504 -13.13 22.71 -6.49
CA SER A 504 -13.84 21.52 -6.99
C SER A 504 -13.94 21.56 -8.50
N LEU A 505 -14.01 20.36 -9.10
CA LEU A 505 -14.20 20.20 -10.54
C LEU A 505 -15.39 19.27 -10.75
N GLU A 506 -16.39 19.71 -11.50
CA GLU A 506 -17.65 18.99 -11.74
C GLU A 506 -17.91 18.80 -13.23
N ALA A 507 -18.29 17.58 -13.64
CA ALA A 507 -18.76 17.31 -14.99
C ALA A 507 -20.25 17.70 -15.11
N LEU A 508 -20.55 18.64 -16.01
CA LEU A 508 -21.92 19.11 -16.26
C LEU A 508 -22.56 18.45 -17.49
N SER A 509 -21.77 18.09 -18.51
CA SER A 509 -22.27 17.38 -19.69
C SER A 509 -22.58 15.91 -19.40
N GLU A 510 -23.71 15.39 -19.89
CA GLU A 510 -24.14 14.00 -19.67
C GLU A 510 -23.21 12.96 -20.31
N ASP A 511 -22.57 13.31 -21.41
CA ASP A 511 -21.67 12.46 -22.17
C ASP A 511 -20.21 12.47 -21.66
N MET A 512 -19.96 13.12 -20.51
CA MET A 512 -18.70 13.15 -19.79
C MET A 512 -18.88 12.59 -18.37
N ASN A 513 -18.04 11.62 -18.01
CA ASN A 513 -17.99 11.04 -16.68
C ASN A 513 -16.63 11.27 -16.02
N MET A 514 -16.64 11.56 -14.73
CA MET A 514 -15.43 11.51 -13.90
C MET A 514 -15.13 10.04 -13.61
N ILE A 515 -13.91 9.59 -13.92
CA ILE A 515 -13.55 8.18 -13.77
C ILE A 515 -12.38 7.99 -12.81
N LYS A 516 -12.24 6.74 -12.34
CA LYS A 516 -11.17 6.36 -11.42
C LYS A 516 -9.81 6.42 -12.09
N THR A 517 -8.82 6.90 -11.34
CA THR A 517 -7.43 6.97 -11.78
C THR A 517 -6.74 5.61 -11.75
N PHE A 518 -7.14 4.71 -10.83
CA PHE A 518 -6.54 3.40 -10.55
C PHE A 518 -7.57 2.30 -10.32
#